data_AF-B4FH90-F1
#
_entry.id   AF-B4FH90-F1
#
_cell.length_a   1.000
_cell.length_b   1.000
_cell.length_c   1.000
_cell.angle_alpha   90.00
_cell.angle_beta   90.00
_cell.angle_gamma   90.00
#
_symmetry.space_group_name_H-M   'P 1'
#
loop_
_entity.id
_entity.type
_entity.pdbx_description
1 polymer ?
#
loop_
_entity_poly.entity_id
_entity_poly.type
_entity_poly.pdbx_seq_one_letter_code
_entity_poly.pdbx_strand_id
1 'polypeptide(L)' 'MDAVGKAVRQAAAKAGRRFWWEADSGELGDAELPGFAKALRRLRVNLQRHLDSLSASANKQLQ' A
#
# COMPACT_ATOMS: atom_id res chain seq x y z
N MET A 1 -2.33 -4.80 14.85
CA MET A 1 -2.63 -4.88 13.40
C MET A 1 -3.96 -4.17 13.20
N ASP A 2 -3.99 -3.11 12.38
CA ASP A 2 -5.21 -2.31 12.17
C ASP A 2 -6.34 -3.14 11.56
N ALA A 3 -7.60 -2.78 11.87
CA ALA A 3 -8.80 -3.47 11.37
C ALA A 3 -8.80 -3.57 9.84
N VAL A 4 -8.43 -2.48 9.16
CA VAL A 4 -8.26 -2.43 7.70
C VAL A 4 -7.20 -3.43 7.22
N GLY A 5 -6.05 -3.51 7.91
CA GLY A 5 -5.00 -4.47 7.53
C GLY A 5 -5.45 -5.91 7.68
N LYS A 6 -6.28 -6.21 8.70
CA LYS A 6 -6.86 -7.54 8.90
C LYS A 6 -7.84 -7.89 7.78
N ALA A 7 -8.73 -6.95 7.43
CA ALA A 7 -9.70 -7.12 6.35
C ALA A 7 -9.03 -7.40 5.00
N VAL A 8 -8.00 -6.62 4.64
CA VAL A 8 -7.24 -6.79 3.39
C VAL A 8 -6.56 -8.15 3.33
N ARG A 9 -5.92 -8.61 4.42
CA ARG A 9 -5.29 -9.94 4.45
C ARG A 9 -6.32 -11.07 4.34
N GLN A 10 -7.49 -10.90 4.95
CA GLN A 10 -8.57 -11.88 4.84
C GLN A 10 -9.14 -11.93 3.43
N ALA A 11 -9.35 -10.79 2.77
CA ALA A 11 -9.76 -10.73 1.37
C ALA A 11 -8.73 -11.41 0.45
N ALA A 12 -7.43 -11.13 0.65
CA ALA A 12 -6.36 -11.79 -0.10
C ALA A 12 -6.33 -13.31 0.09
N ALA A 13 -6.48 -13.77 1.33
CA ALA A 13 -6.52 -15.19 1.66
C ALA A 13 -7.75 -15.89 1.07
N LYS A 14 -8.94 -15.26 1.13
CA LYS A 14 -10.17 -15.76 0.50
C LYS A 14 -10.02 -15.90 -1.02
N ALA A 15 -9.34 -14.95 -1.66
CA ALA A 15 -9.09 -14.96 -3.10
C ALA A 15 -7.89 -15.85 -3.51
N GLY A 16 -7.26 -16.56 -2.58
CA GLY A 16 -6.10 -17.42 -2.86
C GLY A 16 -4.86 -16.66 -3.33
N ARG A 17 -4.76 -15.36 -3.01
CA ARG A 17 -3.68 -14.48 -3.47
C ARG A 17 -2.49 -14.51 -2.53
N ARG A 18 -1.29 -14.47 -3.10
CA ARG A 18 -0.03 -14.46 -2.34
C ARG A 18 0.24 -13.08 -1.74
N PHE A 19 -0.11 -12.02 -2.46
CA PHE A 19 0.10 -10.67 -2.01
C PHE A 19 -1.22 -9.96 -1.72
N TRP A 20 -1.20 -9.13 -0.68
CA TRP A 20 -2.39 -8.44 -0.18
C TRP A 20 -2.92 -7.38 -1.16
N TRP A 21 -2.06 -6.85 -2.04
CA TRP A 21 -2.43 -5.89 -3.08
C TRP A 21 -3.01 -6.54 -4.34
N GLU A 22 -2.96 -7.88 -4.45
CA GLU A 22 -3.63 -8.63 -5.53
C GLU A 22 -5.09 -8.98 -5.17
N ALA A 23 -5.49 -8.75 -3.92
CA ALA A 23 -6.88 -8.91 -3.50
C ALA A 23 -7.76 -7.87 -4.20
N ASP A 24 -8.94 -8.28 -4.65
CA ASP A 24 -9.92 -7.33 -5.13
C ASP A 24 -10.36 -6.43 -3.97
N SER A 25 -10.19 -5.12 -4.12
CA SER A 25 -10.64 -4.16 -3.13
C SER A 25 -12.16 -4.13 -2.97
N GLY A 26 -12.92 -4.63 -3.95
CA GLY A 26 -14.38 -4.82 -3.83
C GLY A 26 -14.78 -5.86 -2.78
N GLU A 27 -13.85 -6.73 -2.36
CA GLU A 27 -14.05 -7.67 -1.25
C GLU A 27 -13.77 -7.03 0.13
N LEU A 28 -13.24 -5.79 0.17
CA LEU A 28 -13.25 -5.00 1.40
C LEU A 28 -14.66 -4.45 1.62
N GLY A 29 -15.16 -4.55 2.84
CA GLY A 29 -16.42 -3.91 3.21
C GLY A 29 -16.35 -2.40 3.02
N ASP A 30 -17.50 -1.78 2.73
CA ASP A 30 -17.63 -0.33 2.49
C ASP A 30 -17.09 0.53 3.64
N ALA A 31 -17.10 0.00 4.87
CA ALA A 31 -16.55 0.66 6.04
C ALA A 31 -15.01 0.71 6.06
N GLU A 32 -14.35 -0.29 5.47
CA GLU A 32 -12.89 -0.43 5.50
C GLU A 32 -12.21 0.20 4.27
N LEU A 33 -12.94 0.35 3.17
CA LEU A 33 -12.48 0.98 1.92
C LEU A 33 -11.88 2.39 2.12
N PRO A 34 -12.53 3.33 2.83
CA PRO A 34 -11.96 4.67 3.06
C PRO A 34 -10.64 4.62 3.84
N GLY A 35 -10.55 3.72 4.82
CA GLY A 35 -9.34 3.50 5.61
C GLY A 35 -8.21 2.91 4.76
N PHE A 36 -8.53 1.94 3.91
CA PHE A 36 -7.59 1.34 2.97
C PHE A 36 -7.07 2.35 1.95
N ALA A 37 -7.96 3.14 1.35
CA ALA A 37 -7.59 4.21 0.41
C ALA A 37 -6.69 5.28 1.07
N LYS A 38 -6.90 5.58 2.36
CA LYS A 38 -6.03 6.48 3.12
C LYS A 38 -4.65 5.86 3.35
N ALA A 39 -4.58 4.57 3.64
CA ALA A 39 -3.32 3.84 3.81
C ALA A 39 -2.53 3.78 2.50
N LEU A 40 -3.17 3.44 1.37
CA LEU A 40 -2.52 3.42 0.05
C LEU A 40 -2.00 4.80 -0.36
N ARG A 41 -2.75 5.88 -0.08
CA ARG A 41 -2.27 7.26 -0.32
C ARG A 41 -1.01 7.58 0.48
N ARG A 42 -0.96 7.20 1.77
CA ARG A 42 0.23 7.39 2.60
C ARG A 42 1.41 6.57 2.08
N LEU A 43 1.17 5.31 1.69
CA LEU A 43 2.19 4.45 1.10
C LEU A 43 2.78 5.09 -0.17
N ARG A 44 1.93 5.58 -1.09
CA ARG A 44 2.38 6.27 -2.30
C ARG A 44 3.24 7.48 -1.99
N VAL A 45 2.82 8.33 -1.05
CA VAL A 45 3.58 9.53 -0.67
C VAL A 45 4.94 9.17 -0.07
N ASN A 46 5.00 8.12 0.77
CA ASN A 46 6.26 7.68 1.36
C ASN A 46 7.20 7.07 0.32
N LEU A 47 6.67 6.28 -0.61
CA LEU A 47 7.44 5.73 -1.73
C LEU A 47 7.99 6.83 -2.63
N GLN A 48 7.17 7.84 -2.96
CA GLN A 48 7.62 8.98 -3.76
C GLN A 48 8.77 9.70 -3.08
N ARG A 49 8.64 10.05 -1.79
CA ARG A 49 9.73 10.69 -1.04
C ARG A 49 11.00 9.84 -1.01
N HIS A 50 10.86 8.53 -0.90
CA HIS A 50 12.02 7.63 -0.92
C HIS A 50 12.70 7.62 -2.28
N LEU A 51 11.93 7.55 -3.38
CA LEU A 51 12.45 7.65 -4.73
C LEU A 51 13.12 9.00 -4.99
N ASP A 52 12.53 10.10 -4.55
CA ASP A 52 13.11 11.45 -4.67
C ASP A 52 14.45 11.53 -3.92
N SER A 53 14.51 10.95 -2.72
CA SER A 53 15.76 10.86 -1.94
C SER A 53 16.82 10.03 -2.66
N LEU A 54 16.45 8.87 -3.23
CA LEU A 54 17.38 8.03 -3.98
C LEU A 54 17.92 8.75 -5.22
N SER A 55 17.06 9.44 -5.96
CA SER A 55 17.43 10.25 -7.11
C SER A 55 18.37 11.40 -6.72
N ALA A 56 18.09 12.09 -5.61
CA ALA A 56 18.95 13.17 -5.11
C ALA A 56 20.32 12.65 -4.65
N SER A 57 20.37 11.49 -4.00
CA SER A 57 21.60 10.82 -3.60
C SER A 57 22.43 10.36 -4.79
N ALA A 58 21.79 9.76 -5.80
CA ALA A 58 22.45 9.36 -7.05
C ALA A 58 23.04 10.57 -7.79
N ASN A 59 22.31 11.68 -7.83
CA ASN A 59 22.78 12.90 -8.48
C ASN A 59 23.97 13.56 -7.75
N LYS A 60 24.06 13.40 -6.42
CA LYS A 60 25.23 13.84 -5.63
C LYS A 60 26.49 13.00 -5.84
N GLN A 61 26.37 11.75 -6.28
CA GLN A 61 27.54 10.89 -6.56
C GLN A 61 28.17 11.15 -7.94
N LEU A 62 27.47 11.88 -8.82
CA LEU A 62 27.93 12.23 -10.17
C LEU A 62 28.56 13.63 -10.26
N GLN A 63 28.59 14.38 -9.15
CA GLN A 63 29.28 15.68 -9.03
C GLN A 63 30.50 15.55 -8.12
#